data_AF-A0AAF1A3P4-F1
#
_entry.id   AF-A0AAF1A3P4-F1
#
_cell.length_a   1.000
_cell.length_b   1.000
_cell.length_c   1.000
_cell.angle_alpha   90.00
_cell.angle_beta   90.00
_cell.angle_gamma   90.00
#
_symmetry.space_group_name_H-M   'P 1'
#
loop_
_entity.id
_entity.type
_entity.pdbx_description
1 polymer ?
#
loop_
_entity_poly.entity_id
_entity_poly.type
_entity_poly.pdbx_seq_one_letter_code
_entity_poly.pdbx_strand_id
1 'polypeptide(L)'
;MSNPKDNFNVADLSTALNAGDRADLVNVLKNKLQDLTGKHTNLLENLSPNVRKRVEVLREIQACLAYTLLLLEYSQYDDLEANFFEERAALEAKYQKLYQPLYTKRFDIVNGVVEVDGAVTEAAAVDQEEDKDAEGKGVPDFWLTAMKNNEVLAEEITERDEGALKFLKDIKWTRIDNPKGFKLEFFFDANPYFKNTVLTKTYNMIDEDEPILEKAIGTEIEWYPGKCLTQKILKKKPKKGSKNAKPIMKTEQCESFFNFFSPPQVPEDDEDIDEDGAEELQGLMEQDYDIGSTIRDKIIPHAVSWFTGEAAEDDFADLEDEEDEDDEDDEDDDEVDDEEDDEDDEEDDEDEDDSSTKKKSLSAARKRIGRAHAAVGPAGERPPECKQQ
;
A
#
# COMPACT_ATOMS: atom_id res chain seq x y z
N MET A 1 -43.33 -35.19 60.59
CA MET A 1 -43.01 -33.96 61.33
C MET A 1 -42.04 -33.17 60.47
N SER A 2 -42.58 -32.24 59.67
CA SER A 2 -41.79 -31.30 58.89
C SER A 2 -41.53 -30.08 59.78
N ASN A 3 -40.28 -29.65 59.88
CA ASN A 3 -39.93 -28.32 60.36
C ASN A 3 -39.01 -27.64 59.33
N PRO A 4 -39.13 -26.32 59.15
CA PRO A 4 -39.01 -25.70 57.83
C PRO A 4 -37.76 -24.81 57.69
N LYS A 5 -37.35 -24.62 56.43
CA LYS A 5 -36.67 -23.44 55.88
C LYS A 5 -35.40 -22.94 56.61
N ASP A 6 -34.25 -23.36 56.10
CA ASP A 6 -33.10 -22.47 55.94
C ASP A 6 -32.88 -22.25 54.44
N ASN A 7 -33.70 -21.35 53.89
CA ASN A 7 -33.52 -20.81 52.56
C ASN A 7 -32.41 -19.76 52.68
N PHE A 8 -31.18 -20.10 52.27
CA PHE A 8 -30.05 -19.16 52.30
C PHE A 8 -30.28 -18.10 51.20
N ASN A 9 -30.98 -17.02 51.58
CA ASN A 9 -31.29 -15.92 50.68
C ASN A 9 -30.07 -15.00 50.55
N VAL A 10 -29.43 -15.01 49.39
CA VAL A 10 -28.23 -14.21 49.07
C VAL A 10 -28.54 -12.69 49.05
N ALA A 11 -29.82 -12.31 48.99
CA ALA A 11 -30.25 -10.92 48.94
C ALA A 11 -30.17 -10.17 50.30
N ASP A 12 -30.01 -10.87 51.43
CA ASP A 12 -29.88 -10.23 52.76
C ASP A 12 -28.40 -9.99 53.18
N LEU A 13 -27.44 -10.48 52.40
CA LEU A 13 -26.01 -10.26 52.65
C LEU A 13 -25.50 -8.91 52.11
N SER A 14 -26.25 -8.27 51.19
CA SER A 14 -25.89 -6.97 50.64
C SER A 14 -26.24 -5.79 51.57
N THR A 15 -27.17 -5.99 52.50
CA THR A 15 -27.73 -4.92 53.35
C THR A 15 -27.26 -4.95 54.79
N ALA A 16 -26.46 -5.95 55.20
CA ALA A 16 -26.04 -6.14 56.60
C ALA A 16 -24.52 -6.23 56.81
N LEU A 17 -23.70 -5.99 55.78
CA LEU A 17 -22.24 -6.02 55.90
C LEU A 17 -21.66 -4.67 55.47
N ASN A 18 -20.97 -4.01 56.39
CA ASN A 18 -20.26 -2.78 56.07
C ASN A 18 -19.09 -3.10 55.12
N ALA A 19 -18.54 -2.09 54.43
CA ALA A 19 -17.43 -2.27 53.49
C ALA A 19 -16.24 -3.03 54.09
N GLY A 20 -15.99 -2.88 55.40
CA GLY A 20 -14.99 -3.63 56.16
C GLY A 20 -15.29 -5.14 56.24
N ASP A 21 -16.52 -5.54 56.52
CA ASP A 21 -16.90 -6.96 56.61
C ASP A 21 -16.84 -7.66 55.25
N ARG A 22 -17.07 -6.91 54.16
CA ARG A 22 -16.89 -7.40 52.78
C ARG A 22 -15.41 -7.61 52.46
N ALA A 23 -14.55 -6.69 52.87
CA ALA A 23 -13.10 -6.83 52.71
C ALA A 23 -12.55 -8.02 53.51
N ASP A 24 -13.04 -8.23 54.73
CA ASP A 24 -12.67 -9.38 55.56
C ASP A 24 -13.11 -10.70 54.94
N LEU A 25 -14.31 -10.77 54.36
CA LEU A 25 -14.78 -11.97 53.66
C LEU A 25 -13.93 -12.27 52.41
N VAL A 26 -13.58 -11.23 51.63
CA VAL A 26 -12.68 -11.36 50.47
C VAL A 26 -11.29 -11.81 50.90
N ASN A 27 -10.76 -11.29 52.01
CA ASN A 27 -9.48 -11.72 52.56
C ASN A 27 -9.51 -13.17 53.05
N VAL A 28 -10.60 -13.60 53.70
CA VAL A 28 -10.79 -15.01 54.11
C VAL A 28 -10.88 -15.92 52.89
N LEU A 29 -11.57 -15.51 51.83
CA LEU A 29 -11.65 -16.25 50.56
C LEU A 29 -10.29 -16.32 49.86
N LYS A 30 -9.55 -15.21 49.81
CA LYS A 30 -8.19 -15.14 49.26
C LYS A 30 -7.22 -16.04 50.01
N ASN A 31 -7.26 -16.02 51.34
CA ASN A 31 -6.45 -16.91 52.18
C ASN A 31 -6.81 -18.38 51.98
N LYS A 32 -8.10 -18.73 51.87
CA LYS A 32 -8.52 -20.10 51.54
C LYS A 32 -8.10 -20.54 50.13
N LEU A 33 -8.18 -19.64 49.15
CA LEU A 33 -7.72 -19.89 47.77
C LEU A 33 -6.20 -20.10 47.72
N GLN A 34 -5.42 -19.29 48.43
CA GLN A 34 -3.97 -19.47 48.56
C GLN A 34 -3.63 -20.78 49.27
N ASP A 35 -4.34 -21.13 50.34
CA ASP A 35 -4.13 -22.38 51.09
C ASP A 35 -4.50 -23.62 50.25
N LEU A 36 -5.56 -23.55 49.44
CA LEU A 36 -5.92 -24.59 48.47
C LEU A 36 -4.87 -24.72 47.34
N THR A 37 -4.42 -23.60 46.79
CA THR A 37 -3.39 -23.56 45.73
C THR A 37 -2.05 -24.11 46.22
N GLY A 38 -1.65 -23.77 47.45
CA GLY A 38 -0.46 -24.30 48.11
C GLY A 38 -0.54 -25.79 48.44
N LYS A 39 -1.73 -26.34 48.69
CA LYS A 39 -1.95 -27.79 48.86
C LYS A 39 -1.83 -28.55 47.54
N HIS A 40 -2.24 -27.95 46.41
CA HIS A 40 -2.13 -28.55 45.08
C HIS A 40 -0.68 -28.64 44.58
N THR A 41 0.16 -27.65 44.88
CA THR A 41 1.60 -27.66 44.52
C THR A 41 2.40 -28.66 45.36
N ASN A 42 2.11 -28.75 46.66
CA ASN A 42 2.75 -29.72 47.57
C ASN A 42 2.38 -31.19 47.29
N LEU A 43 1.31 -31.47 46.55
CA LEU A 43 0.89 -32.84 46.28
C LEU A 43 1.94 -33.59 45.47
N LEU A 44 2.49 -32.98 44.40
CA LEU A 44 3.49 -33.55 43.50
C LEU A 44 4.83 -33.86 44.19
N GLU A 45 5.22 -32.99 45.11
CA GLU A 45 6.45 -33.13 45.88
C GLU A 45 6.36 -34.29 46.88
N ASN A 46 5.17 -34.53 47.43
CA ASN A 46 4.88 -35.63 48.36
C ASN A 46 4.62 -36.99 47.67
N LEU A 47 4.58 -37.06 46.32
CA LEU A 47 4.43 -38.32 45.59
C LEU A 47 5.76 -39.10 45.56
N SER A 48 5.66 -40.43 45.66
CA SER A 48 6.82 -41.30 45.40
C SER A 48 7.36 -41.10 43.97
N PRO A 49 8.66 -41.34 43.72
CA PRO A 49 9.26 -41.12 42.40
C PRO A 49 8.54 -41.83 41.25
N ASN A 50 8.02 -43.03 41.50
CA ASN A 50 7.26 -43.80 40.51
C ASN A 50 5.89 -43.18 40.21
N VAL A 51 5.22 -42.59 41.20
CA VAL A 51 3.92 -41.94 41.01
C VAL A 51 4.10 -40.58 40.36
N ARG A 52 5.15 -39.83 40.71
CA ARG A 52 5.49 -38.56 40.04
C ARG A 52 5.73 -38.74 38.54
N LYS A 53 6.55 -39.72 38.15
CA LYS A 53 6.76 -40.08 36.73
C LYS A 53 5.46 -40.43 36.01
N ARG A 54 4.53 -41.15 36.67
CA ARG A 54 3.21 -41.45 36.09
C ARG A 54 2.38 -40.18 35.88
N VAL A 55 2.42 -39.23 36.81
CA VAL A 55 1.71 -37.94 36.69
C VAL A 55 2.32 -37.05 35.59
N GLU A 56 3.63 -37.08 35.41
CA GLU A 56 4.30 -36.40 34.28
C GLU A 56 3.83 -36.96 32.93
N VAL A 57 3.79 -38.29 32.78
CA VAL A 57 3.22 -38.93 31.57
C VAL A 57 1.76 -38.55 31.36
N LEU A 58 0.94 -38.48 32.42
CA LEU A 58 -0.45 -38.02 32.30
C LEU A 58 -0.55 -36.55 31.88
N ARG A 59 0.37 -35.68 32.31
CA ARG A 59 0.45 -34.28 31.86
C ARG A 59 0.84 -34.18 30.40
N GLU A 60 1.80 -34.99 29.94
CA GLU A 60 2.17 -35.07 28.52
C GLU A 60 0.99 -35.55 27.66
N ILE A 61 0.26 -36.56 28.11
CA ILE A 61 -0.97 -37.02 27.44
C ILE A 61 -2.01 -35.88 27.40
N GLN A 62 -2.23 -35.19 28.52
CA GLN A 62 -3.18 -34.06 28.58
C GLN A 62 -2.76 -32.90 27.66
N ALA A 63 -1.47 -32.58 27.59
CA ALA A 63 -0.93 -31.55 26.71
C ALA A 63 -1.05 -31.95 25.23
N CYS A 64 -0.77 -33.21 24.89
CA CYS A 64 -0.95 -33.76 23.55
C CYS A 64 -2.43 -33.73 23.14
N LEU A 65 -3.34 -34.09 24.05
CA LEU A 65 -4.79 -33.98 23.83
C LEU A 65 -5.22 -32.51 23.63
N ALA A 66 -4.69 -31.58 24.41
CA ALA A 66 -4.98 -30.16 24.24
C ALA A 66 -4.47 -29.62 22.89
N TYR A 67 -3.25 -30.00 22.49
CA TYR A 67 -2.67 -29.60 21.21
C TYR A 67 -3.42 -30.20 20.01
N THR A 68 -3.82 -31.47 20.09
CA THR A 68 -4.62 -32.11 19.04
C THR A 68 -6.02 -31.52 18.93
N LEU A 69 -6.68 -31.18 20.06
CA LEU A 69 -7.96 -30.47 20.04
C LEU A 69 -7.82 -29.07 19.42
N LEU A 70 -6.77 -28.34 19.79
CA LEU A 70 -6.47 -27.03 19.21
C LEU A 70 -6.26 -27.15 17.71
N LEU A 71 -5.39 -28.05 17.23
CA LEU A 71 -5.18 -28.26 15.80
C LEU A 71 -6.47 -28.61 15.03
N LEU A 72 -7.37 -29.39 15.63
CA LEU A 72 -8.67 -29.73 15.03
C LEU A 72 -9.61 -28.52 14.96
N GLU A 73 -9.55 -27.60 15.92
CA GLU A 73 -10.33 -26.36 15.91
C GLU A 73 -9.79 -25.39 14.85
N TYR A 74 -8.46 -25.20 14.79
CA TYR A 74 -7.81 -24.38 13.75
C TYR A 74 -8.08 -24.95 12.35
N SER A 75 -7.97 -26.26 12.15
CA SER A 75 -8.31 -26.90 10.87
C SER A 75 -9.77 -26.69 10.46
N GLN A 76 -10.71 -26.65 11.41
CA GLN A 76 -12.11 -26.35 11.11
C GLN A 76 -12.32 -24.89 10.74
N TYR A 77 -11.57 -23.97 11.36
CA TYR A 77 -11.56 -22.56 11.00
C TYR A 77 -11.03 -22.38 9.57
N ASP A 78 -9.87 -22.96 9.24
CA ASP A 78 -9.28 -22.91 7.90
C ASP A 78 -10.23 -23.49 6.83
N ASP A 79 -10.92 -24.60 7.14
CA ASP A 79 -11.92 -25.18 6.25
C ASP A 79 -13.12 -24.24 6.03
N LEU A 80 -13.62 -23.59 7.08
CA LEU A 80 -14.72 -22.62 6.97
C LEU A 80 -14.31 -21.37 6.19
N GLU A 81 -13.11 -20.87 6.43
CA GLU A 81 -12.53 -19.72 5.75
C GLU A 81 -12.28 -20.03 4.26
N ALA A 82 -11.74 -21.22 3.94
CA ALA A 82 -11.60 -21.68 2.56
C ALA A 82 -12.96 -21.77 1.83
N ASN A 83 -14.00 -22.27 2.50
CA ASN A 83 -15.36 -22.29 1.95
C ASN A 83 -15.90 -20.86 1.71
N PHE A 84 -15.68 -19.94 2.64
CA PHE A 84 -16.06 -18.54 2.48
C PHE A 84 -15.38 -17.91 1.25
N PHE A 85 -14.08 -18.15 1.06
CA PHE A 85 -13.37 -17.64 -0.12
C PHE A 85 -13.81 -18.29 -1.42
N GLU A 86 -14.10 -19.59 -1.44
CA GLU A 86 -14.65 -20.26 -2.61
C GLU A 86 -16.03 -19.67 -2.98
N GLU A 87 -16.91 -19.46 -1.99
CA GLU A 87 -18.21 -18.84 -2.21
C GLU A 87 -18.10 -17.38 -2.69
N ARG A 88 -17.21 -16.58 -2.09
CA ARG A 88 -16.94 -15.20 -2.52
C ARG A 88 -16.41 -15.15 -3.96
N ALA A 89 -15.41 -15.97 -4.28
CA ALA A 89 -14.84 -16.05 -5.62
C ALA A 89 -15.89 -16.48 -6.66
N ALA A 90 -16.74 -17.45 -6.32
CA ALA A 90 -17.86 -17.86 -7.18
C ALA A 90 -18.88 -16.73 -7.37
N LEU A 91 -19.16 -15.95 -6.33
CA LEU A 91 -20.08 -14.81 -6.38
C LEU A 91 -19.52 -13.69 -7.26
N GLU A 92 -18.27 -13.30 -7.07
CA GLU A 92 -17.58 -12.30 -7.90
C GLU A 92 -17.53 -12.74 -9.36
N ALA A 93 -17.14 -13.99 -9.64
CA ALA A 93 -17.11 -14.52 -11.00
C ALA A 93 -18.50 -14.52 -11.67
N LYS A 94 -19.57 -14.74 -10.89
CA LYS A 94 -20.95 -14.61 -11.37
C LYS A 94 -21.27 -13.17 -11.74
N TYR A 95 -20.98 -12.19 -10.87
CA TYR A 95 -21.30 -10.78 -11.12
C TYR A 95 -20.42 -10.17 -12.21
N GLN A 96 -19.16 -10.57 -12.31
CA GLN A 96 -18.28 -10.19 -13.41
C GLN A 96 -18.89 -10.56 -14.77
N LYS A 97 -19.45 -11.78 -14.90
CA LYS A 97 -20.17 -12.20 -16.12
C LYS A 97 -21.42 -11.36 -16.39
N LEU A 98 -22.10 -10.86 -15.36
CA LEU A 98 -23.26 -9.99 -15.50
C LEU A 98 -22.87 -8.55 -15.88
N TYR A 99 -21.71 -8.07 -15.45
CA TYR A 99 -21.18 -6.76 -15.83
C TYR A 99 -20.61 -6.72 -17.26
N GLN A 100 -20.05 -7.82 -17.75
CA GLN A 100 -19.43 -7.89 -19.08
C GLN A 100 -20.32 -7.37 -20.23
N PRO A 101 -21.61 -7.74 -20.35
CA PRO A 101 -22.50 -7.15 -21.36
C PRO A 101 -22.71 -5.65 -21.21
N LEU A 102 -22.70 -5.12 -19.99
CA LEU A 102 -22.85 -3.67 -19.74
C LEU A 102 -21.59 -2.92 -20.16
N TYR A 103 -20.41 -3.43 -19.80
CA TYR A 103 -19.14 -2.84 -20.23
C TYR A 103 -18.93 -2.95 -21.74
N THR A 104 -19.38 -4.03 -22.37
CA THR A 104 -19.36 -4.15 -23.84
C THR A 104 -20.23 -3.09 -24.49
N LYS A 105 -21.45 -2.86 -23.97
CA LYS A 105 -22.32 -1.77 -24.46
C LYS A 105 -21.70 -0.39 -24.26
N ARG A 106 -21.08 -0.13 -23.08
CA ARG A 106 -20.35 1.11 -22.83
C ARG A 106 -19.24 1.29 -23.86
N PHE A 107 -18.43 0.25 -24.08
CA PHE A 107 -17.37 0.26 -25.07
C PHE A 107 -17.90 0.61 -26.47
N ASP A 108 -18.98 -0.04 -26.90
CA ASP A 108 -19.58 0.19 -28.22
C ASP A 108 -20.08 1.63 -28.38
N ILE A 109 -20.68 2.21 -27.34
CA ILE A 109 -21.17 3.61 -27.36
C ILE A 109 -19.99 4.59 -27.32
N VAL A 110 -19.06 4.43 -26.38
CA VAL A 110 -17.89 5.30 -26.21
C VAL A 110 -17.04 5.34 -27.48
N ASN A 111 -16.93 4.22 -28.20
CA ASN A 111 -16.15 4.15 -29.44
C ASN A 111 -16.98 4.39 -30.71
N GLY A 112 -18.28 4.73 -30.60
CA GLY A 112 -19.15 5.02 -31.74
C GLY A 112 -19.39 3.83 -32.68
N VAL A 113 -19.32 2.60 -32.15
CA VAL A 113 -19.67 1.36 -32.87
C VAL A 113 -21.19 1.24 -32.99
N VAL A 114 -21.92 1.69 -31.96
CA VAL A 114 -23.38 1.71 -31.90
C VAL A 114 -23.86 3.14 -31.69
N GLU A 115 -24.71 3.62 -32.59
CA GLU A 115 -25.43 4.88 -32.43
C GLU A 115 -26.61 4.68 -31.45
N VAL A 116 -26.80 5.63 -30.52
CA VAL A 116 -27.90 5.58 -29.56
C VAL A 116 -29.10 6.31 -30.17
N ASP A 117 -30.26 5.64 -30.20
CA ASP A 117 -31.52 6.22 -30.71
C ASP A 117 -31.86 7.51 -29.94
N GLY A 118 -31.85 8.64 -30.66
CA GLY A 118 -32.07 9.99 -30.09
C GLY A 118 -30.98 11.02 -30.43
N ALA A 119 -29.85 10.61 -31.03
CA ALA A 119 -28.74 11.53 -31.40
C ALA A 119 -29.04 12.49 -32.56
N VAL A 120 -30.25 12.48 -33.14
CA VAL A 120 -30.65 13.40 -34.22
C VAL A 120 -31.74 14.35 -33.73
N THR A 121 -31.35 15.41 -33.03
CA THR A 121 -32.05 16.70 -32.80
C THR A 121 -31.12 17.56 -31.93
N GLU A 122 -30.59 18.76 -32.23
CA GLU A 122 -31.06 19.92 -33.02
C GLU A 122 -29.88 20.78 -33.56
N ALA A 123 -28.78 20.20 -34.07
CA ALA A 123 -27.65 21.00 -34.60
C ALA A 123 -27.64 21.19 -36.13
N ALA A 124 -28.60 20.62 -36.86
CA ALA A 124 -28.65 20.70 -38.32
C ALA A 124 -29.38 21.96 -38.81
N ALA A 125 -28.84 23.15 -38.52
CA ALA A 125 -29.32 24.38 -39.14
C ALA A 125 -28.28 25.53 -39.21
N VAL A 126 -26.98 25.28 -39.43
CA VAL A 126 -26.12 26.29 -40.07
C VAL A 126 -25.01 25.61 -40.88
N ASP A 127 -24.94 25.95 -42.16
CA ASP A 127 -23.91 25.54 -43.12
C ASP A 127 -22.49 25.88 -42.67
N GLN A 128 -21.60 24.90 -42.74
CA GLN A 128 -20.21 25.08 -43.15
C GLN A 128 -19.61 23.74 -43.60
N GLU A 129 -19.29 23.68 -44.89
CA GLU A 129 -18.44 22.65 -45.48
C GLU A 129 -16.98 22.95 -45.11
N GLU A 130 -16.39 22.12 -44.25
CA GLU A 130 -14.94 21.82 -44.19
C GLU A 130 -14.73 20.57 -43.31
N ASP A 131 -14.05 19.54 -43.86
CA ASP A 131 -13.52 18.32 -43.22
C ASP A 131 -14.38 17.55 -42.17
N LYS A 132 -15.38 16.79 -42.62
CA LYS A 132 -16.23 15.91 -41.77
C LYS A 132 -15.83 14.43 -41.75
N ASP A 133 -14.54 14.10 -41.65
CA ASP A 133 -14.11 12.69 -41.60
C ASP A 133 -13.46 12.25 -40.25
N ALA A 134 -13.44 13.12 -39.24
CA ALA A 134 -12.95 12.76 -37.89
C ALA A 134 -13.80 13.31 -36.71
N GLU A 135 -14.76 14.18 -36.98
CA GLU A 135 -15.59 14.81 -35.95
C GLU A 135 -16.90 14.03 -35.79
N GLY A 136 -17.03 13.26 -34.71
CA GLY A 136 -18.34 12.75 -34.26
C GLY A 136 -18.58 11.23 -34.32
N LYS A 137 -17.57 10.39 -34.05
CA LYS A 137 -17.83 8.99 -33.66
C LYS A 137 -17.49 8.78 -32.19
N GLY A 138 -18.48 8.32 -31.42
CA GLY A 138 -18.33 7.98 -30.01
C GLY A 138 -18.26 9.19 -29.09
N VAL A 139 -17.66 9.00 -27.91
CA VAL A 139 -17.47 10.02 -26.88
C VAL A 139 -15.97 10.33 -26.82
N PRO A 140 -15.51 11.48 -27.40
CA PRO A 140 -14.10 11.84 -27.42
C PRO A 140 -13.52 11.97 -26.02
N ASP A 141 -12.24 11.61 -25.89
CA ASP A 141 -11.45 11.76 -24.65
C ASP A 141 -12.09 11.11 -23.40
N PHE A 142 -13.04 10.18 -23.56
CA PHE A 142 -13.85 9.62 -22.47
C PHE A 142 -13.02 9.14 -21.27
N TRP A 143 -12.07 8.24 -21.51
CA TRP A 143 -11.24 7.70 -20.43
C TRP A 143 -10.24 8.72 -19.89
N LEU A 144 -9.69 9.58 -20.74
CA LEU A 144 -8.80 10.65 -20.30
C LEU A 144 -9.53 11.59 -19.33
N THR A 145 -10.72 12.07 -19.71
CA THR A 145 -11.54 12.94 -18.87
C THR A 145 -11.95 12.24 -17.58
N ALA A 146 -12.42 10.98 -17.65
CA ALA A 146 -12.79 10.22 -16.46
C ALA A 146 -11.63 10.06 -15.48
N MET A 147 -10.42 9.72 -15.96
CA MET A 147 -9.25 9.58 -15.11
C MET A 147 -8.79 10.94 -14.53
N LYS A 148 -8.86 12.02 -15.31
CA LYS A 148 -8.47 13.36 -14.83
C LYS A 148 -9.41 13.97 -13.79
N ASN A 149 -10.65 13.49 -13.71
CA ASN A 149 -11.60 13.94 -12.70
C ASN A 149 -11.41 13.22 -11.36
N ASN A 150 -10.57 12.18 -11.30
CA ASN A 150 -10.21 11.52 -10.06
C ASN A 150 -8.84 12.02 -9.56
N GLU A 151 -8.75 12.43 -8.29
CA GLU A 151 -7.56 13.11 -7.76
C GLU A 151 -6.29 12.28 -7.86
N VAL A 152 -6.34 11.01 -7.41
CA VAL A 152 -5.20 10.07 -7.44
C VAL A 152 -4.61 9.95 -8.85
N LEU A 153 -5.47 9.90 -9.88
CA LEU A 153 -5.01 9.78 -11.26
C LEU A 153 -4.66 11.12 -11.90
N ALA A 154 -5.29 12.21 -11.47
CA ALA A 154 -5.01 13.54 -11.97
C ALA A 154 -3.57 13.98 -11.65
N GLU A 155 -3.06 13.62 -10.47
CA GLU A 155 -1.68 13.89 -10.05
C GLU A 155 -0.63 13.18 -10.93
N GLU A 156 -0.96 11.98 -11.40
CA GLU A 156 -0.07 11.17 -12.24
C GLU A 156 -0.10 11.56 -13.73
N ILE A 157 -1.18 12.17 -14.20
CA ILE A 157 -1.37 12.52 -15.61
C ILE A 157 -0.80 13.90 -15.91
N THR A 158 0.31 13.94 -16.65
CA THR A 158 0.89 15.21 -17.12
C THR A 158 0.30 15.66 -18.47
N GLU A 159 0.40 16.95 -18.80
CA GLU A 159 -0.04 17.49 -20.10
C GLU A 159 0.55 16.75 -21.32
N ARG A 160 1.74 16.15 -21.17
CA ARG A 160 2.39 15.41 -22.26
C ARG A 160 1.76 14.03 -22.49
N ASP A 161 1.15 13.47 -21.45
CA ASP A 161 0.51 12.15 -21.46
C ASP A 161 -0.85 12.21 -22.12
N GLU A 162 -1.57 13.32 -21.94
CA GLU A 162 -2.92 13.54 -22.49
C GLU A 162 -2.99 13.14 -23.97
N GLY A 163 -2.04 13.61 -24.79
CA GLY A 163 -2.05 13.34 -26.22
C GLY A 163 -2.00 11.84 -26.58
N ALA A 164 -1.38 11.00 -25.76
CA ALA A 164 -1.41 9.54 -25.93
C ALA A 164 -2.67 8.92 -25.32
N LEU A 165 -3.13 9.43 -24.17
CA LEU A 165 -4.35 8.98 -23.50
C LEU A 165 -5.63 9.25 -24.28
N LYS A 166 -5.65 10.23 -25.19
CA LYS A 166 -6.77 10.43 -26.14
C LYS A 166 -7.04 9.22 -27.04
N PHE A 167 -6.05 8.34 -27.21
CA PHE A 167 -6.19 7.11 -27.99
C PHE A 167 -6.64 5.92 -27.14
N LEU A 168 -6.92 6.10 -25.84
CA LEU A 168 -7.40 5.05 -24.94
C LEU A 168 -8.88 4.75 -25.22
N LYS A 169 -9.16 3.53 -25.65
CA LYS A 169 -10.47 3.05 -26.08
C LYS A 169 -11.27 2.41 -24.97
N ASP A 170 -10.58 1.67 -24.11
CA ASP A 170 -11.17 0.90 -23.02
C ASP A 170 -10.15 0.61 -21.93
N ILE A 171 -10.65 0.45 -20.71
CA ILE A 171 -9.90 -0.07 -19.58
C ILE A 171 -10.69 -1.25 -19.02
N LYS A 172 -10.05 -2.40 -18.90
CA LYS A 172 -10.63 -3.60 -18.32
C LYS A 172 -9.77 -4.10 -17.19
N TRP A 173 -10.38 -4.85 -16.30
CA TRP A 173 -9.65 -5.60 -15.30
C TRP A 173 -10.12 -7.06 -15.26
N THR A 174 -9.21 -7.93 -14.87
CA THR A 174 -9.46 -9.36 -14.69
C THR A 174 -8.82 -9.82 -13.38
N ARG A 175 -9.55 -10.66 -12.63
CA ARG A 175 -9.01 -11.34 -11.46
C ARG A 175 -8.06 -12.45 -11.90
N ILE A 176 -7.01 -12.68 -11.12
CA ILE A 176 -6.06 -13.77 -11.30
C ILE A 176 -6.12 -14.62 -10.02
N ASP A 177 -6.37 -15.92 -10.18
CA ASP A 177 -6.50 -16.82 -9.03
C ASP A 177 -5.16 -17.44 -8.60
N ASN A 178 -4.17 -17.52 -9.50
CA ASN A 178 -2.87 -18.12 -9.19
C ASN A 178 -1.72 -17.59 -10.07
N PRO A 179 -0.77 -16.81 -9.52
CA PRO A 179 -0.80 -16.23 -8.17
C PRO A 179 -2.03 -15.31 -7.99
N LYS A 180 -2.52 -15.15 -6.76
CA LYS A 180 -3.69 -14.30 -6.47
C LYS A 180 -3.41 -12.86 -6.93
N GLY A 181 -4.44 -12.14 -7.35
CA GLY A 181 -4.34 -10.71 -7.67
C GLY A 181 -5.22 -10.28 -8.83
N PHE A 182 -4.83 -9.22 -9.53
CA PHE A 182 -5.60 -8.70 -10.66
C PHE A 182 -4.72 -8.06 -11.72
N LYS A 183 -5.27 -8.00 -12.94
CA LYS A 183 -4.63 -7.40 -14.10
C LYS A 183 -5.53 -6.35 -14.71
N LEU A 184 -4.97 -5.16 -14.90
CA LEU A 184 -5.52 -4.07 -15.69
C LEU A 184 -5.04 -4.16 -17.14
N GLU A 185 -5.93 -3.89 -18.08
CA GLU A 185 -5.67 -3.89 -19.52
C GLU A 185 -6.20 -2.60 -20.14
N PHE A 186 -5.29 -1.81 -20.69
CA PHE A 186 -5.55 -0.52 -21.32
C PHE A 186 -5.47 -0.69 -22.83
N PHE A 187 -6.61 -0.57 -23.52
CA PHE A 187 -6.73 -0.80 -24.96
C PHE A 187 -6.55 0.51 -25.71
N PHE A 188 -5.51 0.62 -26.52
CA PHE A 188 -5.22 1.81 -27.29
C PHE A 188 -5.50 1.61 -28.78
N ASP A 189 -5.99 2.67 -29.41
CA ASP A 189 -5.97 2.80 -30.85
C ASP A 189 -4.54 2.95 -31.39
N ALA A 190 -4.41 2.75 -32.70
CA ALA A 190 -3.18 3.09 -33.41
C ALA A 190 -2.88 4.59 -33.18
N ASN A 191 -1.76 4.86 -32.52
CA ASN A 191 -1.41 6.19 -32.03
C ASN A 191 0.02 6.56 -32.44
N PRO A 192 0.40 7.85 -32.41
CA PRO A 192 1.71 8.30 -32.86
C PRO A 192 2.81 8.18 -31.79
N TYR A 193 2.55 7.56 -30.64
CA TYR A 193 3.46 7.52 -29.50
C TYR A 193 4.16 6.16 -29.34
N PHE A 194 3.42 5.07 -29.42
CA PHE A 194 3.94 3.71 -29.25
C PHE A 194 3.20 2.70 -30.13
N LYS A 195 3.76 1.50 -30.28
CA LYS A 195 3.19 0.43 -31.13
C LYS A 195 2.16 -0.44 -30.42
N ASN A 196 2.24 -0.54 -29.09
CA ASN A 196 1.38 -1.42 -28.31
C ASN A 196 -0.09 -1.06 -28.54
N THR A 197 -0.92 -2.06 -28.78
CA THR A 197 -2.39 -1.92 -28.81
C THR A 197 -3.02 -2.17 -27.45
N VAL A 198 -2.30 -2.85 -26.56
CA VAL A 198 -2.71 -3.10 -25.17
C VAL A 198 -1.50 -2.88 -24.28
N LEU A 199 -1.67 -2.04 -23.26
CA LEU A 199 -0.73 -1.95 -22.13
C LEU A 199 -1.37 -2.63 -20.93
N THR A 200 -0.59 -3.41 -20.20
CA THR A 200 -1.09 -4.20 -19.06
C THR A 200 -0.30 -3.91 -17.79
N LYS A 201 -1.01 -3.93 -16.66
CA LYS A 201 -0.45 -3.82 -15.32
C LYS A 201 -1.05 -4.95 -14.48
N THR A 202 -0.20 -5.73 -13.84
CA THR A 202 -0.60 -6.89 -13.04
C THR A 202 -0.10 -6.72 -11.63
N TYR A 203 -0.97 -6.90 -10.64
CA TYR A 203 -0.62 -6.95 -9.23
C TYR A 203 -0.80 -8.38 -8.76
N ASN A 204 0.28 -8.98 -8.28
CA ASN A 204 0.27 -10.25 -7.58
C ASN A 204 0.14 -9.94 -6.08
N MET A 205 -0.82 -10.55 -5.43
CA MET A 205 -1.16 -10.33 -4.03
C MET A 205 -0.89 -11.61 -3.24
N ILE A 206 -0.40 -11.48 -2.01
CA ILE A 206 -0.21 -12.61 -1.10
C ILE A 206 -1.58 -13.07 -0.59
N ASP A 207 -2.42 -12.10 -0.22
CA ASP A 207 -3.81 -12.30 0.16
C ASP A 207 -4.73 -11.31 -0.57
N GLU A 208 -5.99 -11.69 -0.75
CA GLU A 208 -7.01 -10.81 -1.35
C GLU A 208 -7.74 -9.99 -0.28
N ASP A 209 -7.81 -10.47 0.96
CA ASP A 209 -8.52 -9.84 2.07
C ASP A 209 -7.66 -8.82 2.78
N GLU A 210 -6.41 -9.19 3.02
CA GLU A 210 -5.36 -8.27 3.38
C GLU A 210 -4.64 -7.92 2.08
N PRO A 211 -4.79 -6.70 1.53
CA PRO A 211 -4.24 -6.32 0.23
C PRO A 211 -2.71 -6.16 0.28
N ILE A 212 -2.02 -7.23 0.64
CA ILE A 212 -0.57 -7.29 0.74
C ILE A 212 -0.03 -7.57 -0.65
N LEU A 213 0.54 -6.52 -1.25
CA LEU A 213 1.17 -6.58 -2.56
C LEU A 213 2.46 -7.40 -2.50
N GLU A 214 2.52 -8.50 -3.25
CA GLU A 214 3.76 -9.27 -3.44
C GLU A 214 4.62 -8.63 -4.52
N LYS A 215 4.02 -8.32 -5.67
CA LYS A 215 4.74 -7.80 -6.84
C LYS A 215 3.82 -7.09 -7.82
N ALA A 216 4.30 -5.99 -8.39
CA ALA A 216 3.69 -5.35 -9.55
C ALA A 216 4.49 -5.64 -10.84
N ILE A 217 3.77 -5.92 -11.93
CA ILE A 217 4.34 -6.22 -13.25
C ILE A 217 3.66 -5.34 -14.29
N GLY A 218 4.43 -4.45 -14.91
CA GLY A 218 3.97 -3.61 -16.00
C GLY A 218 4.36 -4.12 -17.38
N THR A 219 3.92 -3.41 -18.42
CA THR A 219 4.23 -3.73 -19.82
C THR A 219 5.29 -2.78 -20.35
N GLU A 220 6.34 -3.32 -20.99
CA GLU A 220 7.30 -2.49 -21.70
C GLU A 220 6.64 -1.78 -22.89
N ILE A 221 6.72 -0.46 -22.89
CA ILE A 221 6.12 0.38 -23.93
C ILE A 221 7.09 0.53 -25.10
N GLU A 222 6.67 0.09 -26.28
CA GLU A 222 7.42 0.19 -27.52
C GLU A 222 7.27 1.59 -28.15
N TRP A 223 7.91 2.58 -27.53
CA TRP A 223 7.88 3.97 -27.99
C TRP A 223 8.44 4.15 -29.40
N TYR A 224 7.79 4.98 -30.20
CA TYR A 224 8.37 5.48 -31.44
C TYR A 224 9.56 6.43 -31.17
N PRO A 225 10.49 6.57 -32.12
CA PRO A 225 11.66 7.45 -31.95
C PRO A 225 11.28 8.88 -31.55
N GLY A 226 11.78 9.32 -30.38
CA GLY A 226 11.54 10.67 -29.86
C GLY A 226 10.14 10.91 -29.28
N LYS A 227 9.34 9.86 -29.09
CA LYS A 227 7.99 9.93 -28.54
C LYS A 227 7.86 9.38 -27.12
N CYS A 228 8.97 8.93 -26.53
CA CYS A 228 9.00 8.46 -25.15
C CYS A 228 8.56 9.57 -24.19
N LEU A 229 7.46 9.34 -23.47
CA LEU A 229 6.90 10.33 -22.55
C LEU A 229 7.54 10.26 -21.17
N THR A 230 8.06 9.09 -20.77
CA THR A 230 8.73 8.85 -19.49
C THR A 230 10.16 9.43 -19.42
N GLN A 231 10.68 9.98 -20.52
CA GLN A 231 12.05 10.50 -20.61
C GLN A 231 12.11 11.88 -21.26
N LYS A 232 12.97 12.75 -20.74
CA LYS A 232 13.30 14.07 -21.34
C LYS A 232 14.74 14.09 -21.84
N ILE A 233 14.94 14.58 -23.06
CA ILE A 233 16.28 14.73 -23.67
C ILE A 233 16.83 16.13 -23.41
N LEU A 234 17.83 16.23 -22.54
CA LEU A 234 18.54 17.46 -22.26
C LEU A 234 19.79 17.61 -23.14
N LYS A 235 19.84 18.70 -23.91
CA LYS A 235 21.01 19.05 -24.72
C LYS A 235 21.99 19.88 -23.88
N LYS A 236 23.10 19.29 -23.44
CA LYS A 236 24.18 20.05 -22.77
C LYS A 236 25.06 20.73 -23.82
N LYS A 237 25.30 22.04 -23.62
CA LYS A 237 26.28 22.79 -24.43
C LYS A 237 27.67 22.18 -24.24
N PRO A 238 28.44 21.97 -25.31
CA PRO A 238 29.80 21.44 -25.21
C PRO A 238 30.67 22.38 -24.35
N LYS A 239 31.59 21.80 -23.55
CA LYS A 239 32.51 22.58 -22.70
C LYS A 239 33.29 23.60 -23.55
N LYS A 240 33.37 24.84 -23.04
CA LYS A 240 34.07 25.97 -23.68
C LYS A 240 35.53 25.59 -23.94
N GLY A 241 35.87 25.29 -25.20
CA GLY A 241 37.22 24.92 -25.61
C GLY A 241 37.31 23.91 -26.76
N SER A 242 36.27 23.11 -27.00
CA SER A 242 36.27 22.14 -28.12
C SER A 242 35.64 22.74 -29.38
N LYS A 243 36.46 23.10 -30.37
CA LYS A 243 36.02 23.75 -31.61
C LYS A 243 35.18 22.86 -32.55
N ASN A 244 34.92 21.59 -32.20
CA ASN A 244 34.14 20.64 -33.02
C ASN A 244 33.34 19.60 -32.19
N ALA A 245 33.00 19.87 -30.93
CA ALA A 245 32.26 18.89 -30.12
C ALA A 245 30.76 18.86 -30.48
N LYS A 246 30.27 17.68 -30.88
CA LYS A 246 28.82 17.41 -31.03
C LYS A 246 28.11 17.66 -29.69
N PRO A 247 26.86 18.17 -29.68
CA PRO A 247 26.06 18.32 -28.46
C PRO A 247 25.93 16.97 -27.75
N ILE A 248 26.19 16.92 -26.44
CA ILE A 248 25.96 15.71 -25.64
C ILE A 248 24.48 15.73 -25.25
N MET A 249 23.73 14.75 -25.75
CA MET A 249 22.34 14.51 -25.36
C MET A 249 22.37 13.61 -24.12
N LYS A 250 21.88 14.11 -22.98
CA LYS A 250 21.64 13.31 -21.78
C LYS A 250 20.14 13.07 -21.70
N THR A 251 19.74 11.83 -21.52
CA THR A 251 18.34 11.46 -21.26
C THR A 251 18.16 11.36 -19.74
N GLU A 252 17.11 11.96 -19.21
CA GLU A 252 16.73 11.90 -17.80
C GLU A 252 15.26 11.45 -17.70
N GLN A 253 14.95 10.61 -16.71
CA GLN A 253 13.58 10.18 -16.44
C GLN A 253 12.77 11.36 -15.90
N CYS A 254 11.48 11.38 -16.15
CA CYS A 254 10.59 12.43 -15.71
C CYS A 254 9.19 11.89 -15.43
N GLU A 255 8.42 12.63 -14.65
CA GLU A 255 7.01 12.38 -14.36
C GLU A 255 6.20 12.20 -15.66
N SER A 256 5.40 11.14 -15.65
CA SER A 256 4.55 10.70 -16.73
C SER A 256 3.68 9.57 -16.19
N PHE A 257 2.38 9.61 -16.47
CA PHE A 257 1.45 8.52 -16.15
C PHE A 257 1.97 7.16 -16.66
N PHE A 258 2.67 7.13 -17.79
CA PHE A 258 3.19 5.90 -18.37
C PHE A 258 4.31 5.24 -17.57
N ASN A 259 4.86 5.89 -16.53
CA ASN A 259 5.72 5.24 -15.54
C ASN A 259 4.96 4.15 -14.75
N PHE A 260 3.63 4.24 -14.66
CA PHE A 260 2.76 3.22 -14.07
C PHE A 260 2.97 1.81 -14.67
N PHE A 261 3.38 1.72 -15.94
CA PHE A 261 3.69 0.46 -16.60
C PHE A 261 5.14 -0.01 -16.39
N SER A 262 5.91 0.69 -15.57
CA SER A 262 7.27 0.35 -15.16
C SER A 262 7.37 0.45 -13.63
N PRO A 263 6.67 -0.45 -12.91
CA PRO A 263 6.53 -0.34 -11.46
C PRO A 263 7.89 -0.48 -10.74
N PRO A 264 7.98 0.03 -9.50
CA PRO A 264 9.14 -0.18 -8.64
C PRO A 264 9.49 -1.67 -8.51
N GLN A 265 10.79 -1.99 -8.50
CA GLN A 265 11.27 -3.36 -8.39
C GLN A 265 11.77 -3.61 -6.97
N VAL A 266 11.28 -4.68 -6.33
CA VAL A 266 11.78 -5.15 -5.04
C VAL A 266 13.13 -5.85 -5.27
N PRO A 267 14.23 -5.41 -4.61
CA PRO A 267 15.49 -6.13 -4.61
C PRO A 267 15.33 -7.58 -4.13
N GLU A 268 16.11 -8.52 -4.66
CA GLU A 268 16.02 -9.93 -4.24
C GLU A 268 16.73 -10.19 -2.90
N ASP A 269 17.69 -9.34 -2.51
CA ASP A 269 18.46 -9.44 -1.26
C ASP A 269 18.22 -8.19 -0.40
N ASP A 270 17.78 -8.39 0.85
CA ASP A 270 17.52 -7.31 1.82
C ASP A 270 18.80 -6.52 2.20
N GLU A 271 19.99 -7.04 1.88
CA GLU A 271 21.27 -6.35 2.11
C GLU A 271 21.57 -5.27 1.05
N ASP A 272 20.82 -5.24 -0.06
CA ASP A 272 21.03 -4.30 -1.18
C ASP A 272 20.36 -2.94 -0.96
N ILE A 273 19.55 -2.80 0.09
CA ILE A 273 18.81 -1.57 0.42
C ILE A 273 18.99 -1.23 1.90
N ASP A 274 19.22 0.04 2.20
CA ASP A 274 19.20 0.52 3.59
C ASP A 274 17.75 0.75 4.06
N GLU A 275 17.58 1.02 5.36
CA GLU A 275 16.27 1.23 5.97
C GLU A 275 15.51 2.38 5.31
N ASP A 276 16.19 3.51 5.09
CA ASP A 276 15.62 4.69 4.40
C ASP A 276 15.18 4.36 2.95
N GLY A 277 16.00 3.59 2.21
CA GLY A 277 15.65 3.16 0.86
C GLY A 277 14.49 2.18 0.82
N ALA A 278 14.36 1.30 1.82
CA ALA A 278 13.26 0.36 1.94
C ALA A 278 11.93 1.09 2.19
N GLU A 279 11.94 2.12 3.05
CA GLU A 279 10.77 2.96 3.32
C GLU A 279 10.33 3.74 2.06
N GLU A 280 11.29 4.35 1.33
CA GLU A 280 10.99 5.04 0.07
C GLU A 280 10.40 4.07 -0.97
N LEU A 281 10.97 2.87 -1.10
CA LEU A 281 10.47 1.85 -2.02
C LEU A 281 9.05 1.39 -1.64
N GLN A 282 8.78 1.19 -0.34
CA GLN A 282 7.46 0.82 0.15
C GLN A 282 6.43 1.91 -0.20
N GLY A 283 6.74 3.18 0.04
CA GLY A 283 5.85 4.29 -0.33
C GLY A 283 5.56 4.35 -1.82
N LEU A 284 6.57 4.13 -2.68
CA LEU A 284 6.38 4.07 -4.13
C LEU A 284 5.51 2.87 -4.56
N MET A 285 5.64 1.73 -3.90
CA MET A 285 4.81 0.55 -4.18
C MET A 285 3.36 0.74 -3.73
N GLU A 286 3.15 1.39 -2.58
CA GLU A 286 1.83 1.73 -2.08
C GLU A 286 1.13 2.72 -3.00
N GLN A 287 1.79 3.80 -3.41
CA GLN A 287 1.27 4.75 -4.38
C GLN A 287 0.94 4.05 -5.72
N ASP A 288 1.83 3.19 -6.22
CA ASP A 288 1.60 2.42 -7.44
C ASP A 288 0.38 1.49 -7.31
N TYR A 289 0.19 0.86 -6.14
CA TYR A 289 -0.98 0.03 -5.87
C TYR A 289 -2.26 0.86 -5.78
N ASP A 290 -2.24 2.01 -5.11
CA ASP A 290 -3.38 2.90 -4.94
C ASP A 290 -3.93 3.42 -6.28
N ILE A 291 -3.04 3.76 -7.21
CA ILE A 291 -3.41 4.06 -8.60
C ILE A 291 -4.12 2.85 -9.24
N GLY A 292 -3.58 1.64 -9.03
CA GLY A 292 -4.12 0.41 -9.59
C GLY A 292 -5.50 0.02 -9.03
N SER A 293 -5.68 0.10 -7.72
CA SER A 293 -6.94 -0.17 -7.02
C SER A 293 -7.98 0.88 -7.38
N THR A 294 -7.61 2.17 -7.44
CA THR A 294 -8.50 3.26 -7.87
C THR A 294 -9.05 3.02 -9.28
N ILE A 295 -8.20 2.60 -10.23
CA ILE A 295 -8.67 2.26 -11.58
C ILE A 295 -9.65 1.06 -11.54
N ARG A 296 -9.33 0.02 -10.76
CA ARG A 296 -10.13 -1.20 -10.65
C ARG A 296 -11.50 -0.95 -10.02
N ASP A 297 -11.53 -0.22 -8.91
CA ASP A 297 -12.67 -0.15 -7.99
C ASP A 297 -13.52 1.11 -8.20
N LYS A 298 -12.90 2.25 -8.56
CA LYS A 298 -13.60 3.51 -8.78
C LYS A 298 -13.83 3.77 -10.28
N ILE A 299 -12.76 3.84 -11.07
CA ILE A 299 -12.85 4.29 -12.47
C ILE A 299 -13.60 3.30 -13.36
N ILE A 300 -13.24 2.03 -13.37
CA ILE A 300 -13.88 1.06 -14.28
C ILE A 300 -15.38 0.89 -13.98
N PRO A 301 -15.83 0.75 -12.72
CA PRO A 301 -17.24 0.57 -12.42
C PRO A 301 -18.07 1.85 -12.64
N HIS A 302 -17.52 3.03 -12.31
CA HIS A 302 -18.22 4.32 -12.33
C HIS A 302 -17.72 5.28 -13.41
N ALA A 303 -17.17 4.76 -14.51
CA ALA A 303 -16.50 5.55 -15.55
C ALA A 303 -17.33 6.73 -16.10
N VAL A 304 -18.66 6.58 -16.19
CA VAL A 304 -19.55 7.65 -16.67
C VAL A 304 -19.68 8.77 -15.64
N SER A 305 -19.85 8.44 -14.37
CA SER A 305 -19.93 9.43 -13.28
C SER A 305 -18.60 10.16 -13.10
N TRP A 306 -17.46 9.46 -13.26
CA TRP A 306 -16.15 10.10 -13.32
C TRP A 306 -16.00 10.98 -14.56
N PHE A 307 -16.50 10.56 -15.73
CA PHE A 307 -16.48 11.38 -16.94
C PHE A 307 -17.34 12.66 -16.80
N THR A 308 -18.52 12.57 -16.19
CA THR A 308 -19.41 13.73 -15.98
C THR A 308 -18.98 14.63 -14.83
N GLY A 309 -18.16 14.12 -13.91
CA GLY A 309 -17.71 14.82 -12.71
C GLY A 309 -18.57 14.58 -11.47
N GLU A 310 -19.71 13.91 -11.62
CA GLU A 310 -20.64 13.58 -10.50
C GLU A 310 -19.95 12.78 -9.39
N ALA A 311 -19.09 11.82 -9.77
CA ALA A 311 -18.36 11.01 -8.78
C ALA A 311 -17.31 11.80 -8.00
N ALA A 312 -16.77 12.87 -8.59
CA ALA A 312 -15.82 13.73 -7.88
C ALA A 312 -16.56 14.52 -6.81
N GLU A 313 -17.74 15.08 -7.12
CA GLU A 313 -18.56 15.83 -6.17
C GLU A 313 -18.99 14.97 -4.97
N ASP A 314 -19.37 13.71 -5.20
CA ASP A 314 -19.72 12.76 -4.14
C ASP A 314 -18.50 12.40 -3.28
N ASP A 315 -17.32 12.16 -3.88
CA ASP A 315 -16.07 11.86 -3.14
C ASP A 315 -15.64 13.05 -2.24
N PHE A 316 -15.97 14.31 -2.58
CA PHE A 316 -15.72 15.49 -1.73
C PHE A 316 -16.79 15.68 -0.64
N ALA A 317 -18.05 15.36 -0.92
CA ALA A 317 -19.14 15.51 0.04
C ALA A 317 -18.94 14.61 1.27
N ASP A 318 -18.40 13.40 1.08
CA ASP A 318 -18.05 12.49 2.17
C ASP A 318 -16.93 13.03 3.09
N LEU A 319 -16.14 14.02 2.64
CA LEU A 319 -15.08 14.66 3.44
C LEU A 319 -15.55 15.93 4.17
N GLU A 320 -16.62 16.59 3.70
CA GLU A 320 -17.16 17.80 4.36
C GLU A 320 -18.03 17.46 5.58
N ASP A 321 -18.51 16.22 5.72
CA ASP A 321 -19.32 15.78 6.88
C ASP A 321 -18.47 15.38 8.13
N GLU A 322 -17.13 15.39 8.05
CA GLU A 322 -16.22 15.10 9.19
C GLU A 322 -15.68 16.34 9.93
N GLU A 323 -16.00 17.57 9.49
CA GLU A 323 -15.46 18.83 10.09
C GLU A 323 -16.41 19.55 11.08
N ASP A 324 -17.51 18.94 11.54
CA ASP A 324 -18.54 19.63 12.37
C ASP A 324 -18.91 18.92 13.70
N GLU A 325 -18.01 18.15 14.31
CA GLU A 325 -18.14 17.71 15.71
C GLU A 325 -16.80 17.86 16.46
N ASP A 326 -16.49 19.06 16.99
CA ASP A 326 -15.90 19.26 18.32
C ASP A 326 -15.54 20.74 18.54
N ASP A 327 -16.57 21.56 18.67
CA ASP A 327 -16.46 22.87 19.32
C ASP A 327 -17.73 23.05 20.17
N GLU A 328 -17.65 22.72 21.47
CA GLU A 328 -18.34 23.44 22.55
C GLU A 328 -17.95 22.90 23.96
N ASP A 329 -17.16 23.75 24.63
CA ASP A 329 -17.28 24.19 26.03
C ASP A 329 -16.50 23.50 27.19
N ASP A 330 -15.43 24.21 27.55
CA ASP A 330 -14.93 24.56 28.90
C ASP A 330 -15.94 24.46 30.06
N GLU A 331 -15.46 24.04 31.25
CA GLU A 331 -15.45 24.88 32.47
C GLU A 331 -14.84 24.12 33.68
N ASP A 332 -13.75 24.67 34.22
CA ASP A 332 -13.29 24.79 35.63
C ASP A 332 -13.60 23.69 36.68
N ASP A 333 -12.60 23.29 37.48
CA ASP A 333 -12.29 24.00 38.74
C ASP A 333 -11.28 23.25 39.65
N ASP A 334 -10.38 24.07 40.20
CA ASP A 334 -9.69 24.02 41.49
C ASP A 334 -8.51 23.08 41.86
N GLU A 335 -7.46 23.78 42.26
CA GLU A 335 -6.20 23.42 42.93
C GLU A 335 -6.37 22.65 44.24
N VAL A 336 -5.38 21.81 44.61
CA VAL A 336 -4.70 21.90 45.93
C VAL A 336 -3.36 21.15 45.95
N ASP A 337 -2.45 21.84 46.63
CA ASP A 337 -1.05 21.61 46.99
C ASP A 337 -0.80 20.43 47.95
N ASP A 338 0.50 20.24 48.26
CA ASP A 338 1.11 19.60 49.43
C ASP A 338 1.87 18.27 49.21
N GLU A 339 3.15 18.47 48.88
CA GLU A 339 4.34 18.19 49.72
C GLU A 339 4.69 16.76 50.21
N GLU A 340 6.02 16.62 50.36
CA GLU A 340 6.82 15.70 51.20
C GLU A 340 7.32 14.40 50.52
N ASP A 341 8.60 14.37 50.11
CA ASP A 341 9.81 13.99 50.90
C ASP A 341 10.11 12.49 50.65
N ASP A 342 11.33 11.96 50.55
CA ASP A 342 12.67 12.46 50.84
C ASP A 342 13.71 11.41 50.37
N GLU A 343 14.98 11.77 50.47
CA GLU A 343 16.18 10.93 50.68
C GLU A 343 16.97 10.35 49.48
N ASP A 344 18.04 11.10 49.17
CA ASP A 344 19.46 10.70 49.29
C ASP A 344 20.07 9.59 48.41
N ASP A 345 21.10 9.94 47.63
CA ASP A 345 22.46 9.96 48.19
C ASP A 345 23.45 10.66 47.23
N GLU A 346 24.18 11.63 47.79
CA GLU A 346 25.43 12.23 47.28
C GLU A 346 26.52 11.13 47.25
N GLU A 347 27.50 11.10 46.35
CA GLU A 347 28.77 11.84 46.27
C GLU A 347 29.50 11.13 45.08
N ASP A 348 30.43 11.67 44.30
CA ASP A 348 31.51 12.59 44.62
C ASP A 348 32.06 13.11 43.27
N ASP A 349 32.19 14.42 43.15
CA ASP A 349 33.01 15.09 42.12
C ASP A 349 34.48 15.00 42.52
N GLU A 350 35.41 14.85 41.57
CA GLU A 350 36.65 15.65 41.63
C GLU A 350 37.38 15.72 40.28
N ASP A 351 37.81 16.96 40.01
CA ASP A 351 38.90 17.46 39.17
C ASP A 351 38.65 17.71 37.67
N GLU A 352 38.49 18.98 37.25
CA GLU A 352 39.54 20.03 37.00
C GLU A 352 40.44 19.66 35.81
N ASP A 353 40.81 20.50 34.84
CA ASP A 353 40.73 21.94 34.59
C ASP A 353 41.16 22.14 33.11
N ASP A 354 40.96 23.37 32.63
CA ASP A 354 41.79 24.13 31.70
C ASP A 354 41.26 24.32 30.27
N SER A 355 40.50 25.41 30.13
CA SER A 355 40.80 26.61 29.33
C SER A 355 41.50 26.43 27.95
N SER A 356 41.33 27.25 26.93
CA SER A 356 40.67 28.53 26.72
C SER A 356 40.75 28.85 25.20
N THR A 357 39.75 29.56 24.69
CA THR A 357 39.83 30.57 23.62
C THR A 357 40.74 30.36 22.39
N LYS A 358 40.16 30.29 21.17
CA LYS A 358 40.08 31.45 20.23
C LYS A 358 39.57 31.07 18.83
N LYS A 359 38.73 31.99 18.35
CA LYS A 359 38.25 32.23 16.97
C LYS A 359 39.38 32.19 15.91
N LYS A 360 39.11 31.61 14.73
CA LYS A 360 38.98 32.29 13.41
C LYS A 360 39.33 31.39 12.19
N SER A 361 38.46 31.52 11.18
CA SER A 361 38.74 31.66 9.74
C SER A 361 39.32 30.52 8.89
N LEU A 362 38.53 30.16 7.87
CA LEU A 362 38.87 30.03 6.43
C LEU A 362 40.16 29.29 6.02
N SER A 363 39.99 28.26 5.18
CA SER A 363 40.47 28.21 3.77
C SER A 363 41.03 26.85 3.31
N ALA A 364 40.54 26.45 2.13
CA ALA A 364 41.24 25.88 0.97
C ALA A 364 42.34 24.80 1.14
N ALA A 365 42.07 23.69 0.43
CA ALA A 365 42.93 23.05 -0.58
C ALA A 365 44.05 22.07 -0.16
N ARG A 366 43.83 20.81 -0.59
CA ARG A 366 44.73 19.93 -1.35
C ARG A 366 46.24 19.92 -1.02
N LYS A 367 46.73 18.75 -0.62
CA LYS A 367 48.01 18.14 -1.08
C LYS A 367 47.96 16.63 -0.82
N ARG A 368 47.93 15.74 -1.82
CA ARG A 368 49.03 15.21 -2.66
C ARG A 368 50.19 14.55 -1.87
N ILE A 369 50.21 13.22 -1.86
CA ILE A 369 51.37 12.29 -1.91
C ILE A 369 50.82 11.00 -2.56
N GLY A 370 51.39 10.32 -3.56
CA GLY A 370 52.64 10.46 -4.28
C GLY A 370 53.44 9.15 -4.23
N ARG A 371 53.60 8.52 -5.42
CA ARG A 371 54.52 7.43 -5.83
C ARG A 371 54.13 5.99 -5.48
N ALA A 372 54.49 4.97 -6.25
CA ALA A 372 54.94 4.76 -7.64
C ALA A 372 55.41 3.30 -7.71
N HIS A 373 55.17 2.57 -8.80
CA HIS A 373 56.21 1.78 -9.46
C HIS A 373 55.75 1.34 -10.86
N ALA A 374 56.69 1.36 -11.79
CA ALA A 374 56.54 1.14 -13.23
C ALA A 374 57.18 -0.19 -13.67
N ALA A 375 56.70 -0.78 -14.77
CA ALA A 375 57.51 -1.58 -15.71
C ALA A 375 56.81 -1.69 -17.09
N VAL A 376 57.37 -1.08 -18.15
CA VAL A 376 57.96 -1.69 -19.37
C VAL A 376 56.95 -2.16 -20.45
N GLY A 377 57.02 -1.58 -21.67
CA GLY A 377 56.21 -1.89 -22.88
C GLY A 377 56.75 -3.10 -23.70
N PRO A 378 56.58 -3.22 -25.05
CA PRO A 378 55.93 -2.32 -26.04
C PRO A 378 55.06 -3.02 -27.16
N ALA A 379 54.52 -2.19 -28.07
CA ALA A 379 54.32 -2.41 -29.54
C ALA A 379 53.11 -3.18 -30.14
N GLY A 380 52.54 -2.58 -31.20
CA GLY A 380 51.77 -3.20 -32.31
C GLY A 380 50.30 -3.52 -31.99
N GLU A 381 49.28 -3.39 -32.83
CA GLU A 381 49.15 -3.19 -34.28
C GLU A 381 47.76 -2.55 -34.57
N ARG A 382 47.64 -1.83 -35.69
CA ARG A 382 46.36 -1.37 -36.28
C ARG A 382 45.81 -2.46 -37.21
N PRO A 383 44.49 -2.50 -37.45
CA PRO A 383 43.96 -2.88 -38.75
C PRO A 383 43.27 -1.68 -39.47
N PRO A 384 43.31 -1.63 -40.81
CA PRO A 384 42.86 -0.48 -41.60
C PRO A 384 41.39 -0.56 -42.04
N GLU A 385 40.79 0.63 -42.21
CA GLU A 385 39.59 0.86 -43.01
C GLU A 385 39.82 0.50 -44.49
N CYS A 386 38.81 -0.07 -45.14
CA CYS A 386 38.73 -0.16 -46.60
C CYS A 386 37.43 0.53 -47.08
N LYS A 387 37.58 1.47 -48.01
CA LYS A 387 36.52 2.22 -48.68
C LYS A 387 36.12 1.56 -50.01
N GLN A 388 34.84 1.77 -50.34
CA GLN A 388 34.22 1.93 -51.68
C GLN A 388 34.17 0.72 -52.62
N GLN A 389 32.94 0.30 -52.91
CA GLN A 389 32.28 0.58 -54.19
C GLN A 389 30.78 0.79 -53.99
#